data_AF-A0A0C9ZUS9-F1
#
_entry.id   AF-A0A0C9ZUS9-F1
#
_cell.length_a   1.000
_cell.length_b   1.000
_cell.length_c   1.000
_cell.angle_alpha   90.00
_cell.angle_beta   90.00
_cell.angle_gamma   90.00
#
_symmetry.space_group_name_H-M   'P 1'
#
loop_
_entity.id
_entity.type
_entity.pdbx_description
1 polymer ?
#
loop_
_entity_poly.entity_id
_entity_poly.type
_entity_poly.pdbx_seq_one_letter_code
_entity_poly.pdbx_strand_id
1 'polypeptide(L)'
;NVDTIKTTYSRFHPTNTYFSARHDRQENAVWTESHHWNAELGSPAQSVQELRKLACLQDFYPGGHKSLEDSYIRIPMTAVDSGLELQNDDGSLMAFVCTAMPKDLKDLLYPSLVACLDGPDLFSIRLPSPANENPPQPFDCLHFSWYNRYTTKGNDAPSDVHPYELRLGNSRTNVWQMLPYTSSDMAEYGQLFDRLVQAFQDVFLWIGSVV
;
A
#
# COMPACT_ATOMS: atom_id res chain seq x y z
N ASN A 1 2.67 -20.59 9.77
CA ASN A 1 3.98 -20.38 10.40
C ASN A 1 4.44 -19.02 9.92
N VAL A 2 4.78 -18.09 10.80
CA VAL A 2 5.17 -16.73 10.40
C VAL A 2 6.61 -16.52 10.82
N ASP A 3 7.50 -16.29 9.84
CA ASP A 3 8.88 -15.93 10.12
C ASP A 3 8.96 -14.45 10.49
N THR A 4 9.58 -14.13 11.62
CA THR A 4 9.82 -12.74 12.03
C THR A 4 11.28 -12.35 11.81
N ILE A 5 11.51 -11.18 11.21
CA ILE A 5 12.83 -10.55 11.05
C ILE A 5 12.80 -9.18 11.71
N LYS A 6 13.65 -8.98 12.72
CA LYS A 6 13.85 -7.68 13.36
C LYS A 6 14.92 -6.90 12.61
N THR A 7 14.53 -5.84 11.93
CA THR A 7 15.47 -5.00 11.19
C THR A 7 16.15 -3.99 12.10
N THR A 8 17.21 -3.36 11.62
CA THR A 8 17.86 -2.22 12.29
C THR A 8 17.23 -0.87 11.92
N TYR A 9 16.21 -0.86 11.07
CA TYR A 9 15.56 0.37 10.61
C TYR A 9 14.82 1.08 11.75
N SER A 10 15.10 2.37 11.89
CA SER A 10 14.50 3.21 12.90
C SER A 10 13.43 4.09 12.27
N ARG A 11 12.17 3.74 12.48
CA ARG A 11 11.02 4.44 11.87
C ARG A 11 10.96 5.93 12.23
N PHE A 12 11.54 6.30 13.37
CA PHE A 12 11.57 7.66 13.90
C PHE A 12 12.85 8.42 13.59
N HIS A 13 13.80 7.81 12.86
CA HIS A 13 14.98 8.52 12.40
C HIS A 13 14.58 9.75 11.56
N PRO A 14 15.18 10.93 11.73
CA PRO A 14 14.76 12.15 11.04
C PRO A 14 14.64 12.00 9.51
N THR A 15 15.56 11.27 8.88
CA THR A 15 15.54 11.00 7.43
C THR A 15 14.42 10.06 6.98
N ASN A 16 13.91 9.19 7.86
CA ASN A 16 12.82 8.26 7.56
C ASN A 16 11.44 8.88 7.78
N THR A 17 11.36 9.93 8.61
CA THR A 17 10.09 10.57 8.96
C THR A 17 9.65 11.65 7.98
N TYR A 18 10.53 12.09 7.09
CA TYR A 18 10.28 13.20 6.16
C TYR A 18 10.77 12.87 4.75
N PHE A 19 9.89 13.08 3.78
CA PHE A 19 10.22 13.02 2.35
C PHE A 19 9.64 14.27 1.67
N SER A 20 10.47 14.99 0.92
CA SER A 20 10.06 16.19 0.19
C SER A 20 9.70 15.82 -1.24
N ALA A 21 8.45 15.41 -1.47
CA ALA A 21 7.96 15.21 -2.83
C ALA A 21 7.98 16.54 -3.60
N ARG A 22 8.35 16.51 -4.88
CA ARG A 22 8.27 17.70 -5.73
C ARG A 22 6.80 18.02 -6.02
N HIS A 23 6.49 19.30 -6.26
CA HIS A 23 5.12 19.70 -6.61
C HIS A 23 4.77 19.44 -8.07
N ASP A 24 5.75 19.05 -8.88
CA ASP A 24 5.54 18.74 -10.29
C ASP A 24 5.07 17.29 -10.48
N ARG A 25 3.91 17.13 -11.11
CA ARG A 25 3.29 15.81 -11.33
C ARG A 25 4.13 14.94 -12.27
N GLN A 26 4.73 15.51 -13.30
CA GLN A 26 5.51 14.76 -14.28
C GLN A 26 6.81 14.27 -13.66
N GLU A 27 7.49 15.11 -12.89
CA GLU A 27 8.69 14.73 -12.15
C GLU A 27 8.39 13.62 -11.14
N ASN A 28 7.26 13.68 -10.43
CA ASN A 28 6.83 12.61 -9.52
C ASN A 28 6.54 11.30 -10.25
N ALA A 29 5.94 11.35 -11.45
CA ALA A 29 5.71 10.15 -12.25
C ALA A 29 7.04 9.51 -12.71
N VAL A 30 7.97 10.32 -13.20
CA VAL A 30 9.32 9.87 -13.59
C VAL A 30 10.07 9.29 -12.40
N TRP A 31 9.98 9.94 -11.24
CA TRP A 31 10.55 9.45 -10.00
C TRP A 31 9.98 8.07 -9.63
N THR A 32 8.66 7.90 -9.61
CA THR A 32 8.02 6.61 -9.30
C THR A 32 8.50 5.49 -10.22
N GLU A 33 8.52 5.71 -11.53
CA GLU A 33 8.99 4.69 -12.49
C GLU A 33 10.48 4.36 -12.32
N SER A 34 11.32 5.36 -12.02
CA SER A 34 12.73 5.16 -11.69
C SER A 34 12.90 4.27 -10.45
N HIS A 35 12.11 4.49 -9.41
CA HIS A 35 12.15 3.68 -8.21
C HIS A 35 11.59 2.27 -8.40
N HIS A 36 10.59 2.08 -9.28
CA HIS A 36 10.15 0.75 -9.69
C HIS A 36 11.30 -0.03 -10.35
N TRP A 37 11.99 0.59 -11.31
CA TRP A 37 13.15 -0.01 -11.97
C TRP A 37 14.29 -0.34 -10.98
N ASN A 38 14.60 0.59 -10.08
CA ASN A 38 15.61 0.37 -9.03
C ASN A 38 15.22 -0.78 -8.09
N ALA A 39 13.93 -0.94 -7.76
CA ALA A 39 13.43 -2.03 -6.94
C ALA A 39 13.55 -3.39 -7.67
N GLU A 40 13.30 -3.44 -8.98
CA GLU A 40 13.50 -4.63 -9.80
C GLU A 40 14.97 -5.07 -9.86
N LEU A 41 15.88 -4.09 -9.97
CA LEU A 41 17.34 -4.27 -9.94
C LEU A 41 17.91 -4.52 -8.54
N GLY A 42 17.09 -4.38 -7.49
CA GLY A 42 17.50 -4.61 -6.11
C GLY A 42 18.09 -6.01 -5.92
N SER A 43 19.07 -6.13 -5.02
CA SER A 43 19.74 -7.41 -4.78
C SER A 43 18.73 -8.44 -4.24
N PRO A 44 18.47 -9.56 -4.94
CA PRO A 44 17.53 -10.56 -4.49
C PRO A 44 18.11 -11.34 -3.33
N ALA A 45 17.43 -11.31 -2.18
CA ALA A 45 17.73 -12.24 -1.10
C ALA A 45 17.37 -13.65 -1.56
N GLN A 46 18.30 -14.60 -1.57
CA GLN A 46 18.07 -15.97 -2.04
C GLN A 46 17.32 -16.83 -1.01
N SER A 47 17.23 -16.37 0.24
CA SER A 47 16.55 -17.07 1.35
C SER A 47 16.10 -16.09 2.44
N VAL A 48 15.22 -16.55 3.35
CA VAL A 48 14.85 -15.80 4.58
C VAL A 48 16.08 -15.53 5.44
N GLN A 49 17.03 -16.47 5.50
CA GLN A 49 18.27 -16.31 6.27
C GLN A 49 19.16 -15.22 5.68
N GLU A 50 19.27 -15.14 4.36
CA GLU A 50 19.98 -14.05 3.69
C GLU A 50 19.25 -12.72 3.87
N LEU A 51 17.92 -12.71 3.73
CA LEU A 51 17.12 -11.52 4.00
C LEU A 51 17.32 -11.04 5.43
N ARG A 52 17.32 -11.95 6.41
CA ARG A 52 17.62 -11.66 7.81
C ARG A 52 19.01 -11.07 7.93
N LYS A 53 20.02 -11.66 7.28
CA LYS A 53 21.37 -11.10 7.29
C LYS A 53 21.41 -9.68 6.71
N LEU A 54 20.83 -9.45 5.53
CA LEU A 54 20.82 -8.13 4.88
C LEU A 54 20.05 -7.08 5.68
N ALA A 55 18.90 -7.44 6.26
CA ALA A 55 18.01 -6.50 6.94
C ALA A 55 18.34 -6.30 8.44
N CYS A 56 18.94 -7.31 9.10
CA CYS A 56 19.35 -7.23 10.51
C CYS A 56 20.77 -6.70 10.70
N LEU A 57 21.65 -6.83 9.71
CA LEU A 57 22.97 -6.21 9.81
C LEU A 57 22.84 -4.70 9.61
N GLN A 58 23.68 -3.94 10.30
CA GLN A 58 23.76 -2.47 10.13
C GLN A 58 24.21 -2.06 8.71
N ASP A 59 24.44 -3.02 7.81
CA ASP A 59 24.95 -2.78 6.47
C ASP A 59 23.92 -2.10 5.56
N PHE A 60 22.64 -2.48 5.65
CA PHE A 60 21.59 -1.87 4.82
C PHE A 60 20.93 -0.65 5.48
N TYR A 61 20.80 -0.68 6.81
CA TYR A 61 20.29 0.45 7.60
C TYR A 61 21.32 0.97 8.62
N PRO A 62 22.49 1.48 8.21
CA PRO A 62 23.46 2.01 9.16
C PRO A 62 22.87 3.21 9.89
N GLY A 63 22.94 3.18 11.22
CA GLY A 63 22.30 4.22 12.05
C GLY A 63 20.77 4.26 11.93
N GLY A 64 20.14 3.20 11.44
CA GLY A 64 18.68 3.05 11.38
C GLY A 64 18.00 3.66 10.17
N HIS A 65 18.73 4.01 9.12
CA HIS A 65 18.15 4.52 7.87
C HIS A 65 18.92 3.98 6.66
N LYS A 66 18.31 4.04 5.47
CA LYS A 66 18.98 3.59 4.24
C LYS A 66 20.20 4.46 3.95
N SER A 67 21.35 3.84 3.64
CA SER A 67 22.56 4.55 3.22
C SER A 67 22.38 5.27 1.89
N LEU A 68 21.62 4.66 0.97
CA LEU A 68 21.32 5.17 -0.36
C LEU A 68 19.80 5.15 -0.55
N GLU A 69 19.25 6.25 -1.03
CA GLU A 69 17.81 6.41 -1.23
C GLU A 69 17.25 5.37 -2.22
N ASP A 70 18.04 5.06 -3.25
CA ASP A 70 17.65 4.21 -4.38
C ASP A 70 18.02 2.73 -4.20
N SER A 71 18.55 2.33 -3.04
CA SER A 71 18.88 0.92 -2.79
C SER A 71 17.65 0.11 -2.39
N TYR A 72 17.56 -1.13 -2.86
CA TYR A 72 16.45 -2.02 -2.53
C TYR A 72 16.93 -3.43 -2.21
N ILE A 73 16.29 -4.05 -1.22
CA ILE A 73 16.37 -5.50 -1.02
C ILE A 73 15.14 -6.11 -1.67
N ARG A 74 15.35 -7.01 -2.62
CA ARG A 74 14.25 -7.73 -3.27
C ARG A 74 13.95 -9.01 -2.51
N ILE A 75 12.72 -9.13 -2.03
CA ILE A 75 12.22 -10.33 -1.33
C ILE A 75 11.53 -11.22 -2.37
N PRO A 76 12.14 -12.34 -2.81
CA PRO A 76 11.45 -13.23 -3.73
C PRO A 76 10.33 -13.96 -2.98
N MET A 77 9.16 -14.05 -3.61
CA MET A 77 8.00 -14.74 -3.03
C MET A 77 8.29 -16.22 -2.71
N THR A 78 9.22 -16.83 -3.45
CA THR A 78 9.68 -18.21 -3.20
C THR A 78 10.49 -18.37 -1.91
N ALA A 79 11.02 -17.29 -1.34
CA ALA A 79 11.69 -17.34 -0.06
C ALA A 79 10.71 -17.29 1.12
N VAL A 80 9.46 -16.84 0.92
CA VAL A 80 8.50 -16.69 2.01
C VAL A 80 7.60 -17.92 2.10
N ASP A 81 7.77 -18.71 3.15
CA ASP A 81 6.86 -19.81 3.49
C ASP A 81 5.71 -19.30 4.35
N SER A 82 4.51 -19.22 3.77
CA SER A 82 3.27 -18.76 4.41
C SER A 82 3.26 -17.27 4.79
N GLY A 83 4.11 -16.82 5.71
CA GLY A 83 4.11 -15.44 6.20
C GLY A 83 5.49 -14.98 6.65
N LEU A 84 5.80 -13.72 6.35
CA LEU A 84 7.02 -13.03 6.76
C LEU A 84 6.64 -11.69 7.38
N GLU A 85 7.05 -11.48 8.62
CA GLU A 85 6.91 -10.22 9.35
C GLU A 85 8.27 -9.53 9.46
N LEU A 86 8.35 -8.30 8.95
CA LEU A 86 9.48 -7.40 9.18
C LEU A 86 9.09 -6.44 10.30
N GLN A 87 9.95 -6.33 11.30
CA GLN A 87 9.80 -5.39 12.41
C GLN A 87 10.86 -4.28 12.33
N ASN A 88 10.47 -3.08 12.76
CA ASN A 88 11.39 -1.98 13.01
C ASN A 88 12.33 -2.31 14.19
N ASP A 89 13.32 -1.44 14.44
CA ASP A 89 14.24 -1.53 15.58
C ASP A 89 13.51 -1.55 16.94
N ASP A 90 12.40 -0.82 17.05
CA ASP A 90 11.52 -0.75 18.22
C ASP A 90 10.56 -1.95 18.37
N GLY A 91 10.61 -2.91 17.43
CA GLY A 91 9.75 -4.09 17.41
C GLY A 91 8.35 -3.87 16.84
N SER A 92 8.00 -2.64 16.43
CA SER A 92 6.74 -2.39 15.73
C SER A 92 6.75 -2.94 14.31
N LEU A 93 5.58 -3.25 13.76
CA LEU A 93 5.44 -3.77 12.40
C LEU A 93 5.98 -2.77 11.37
N MET A 94 6.91 -3.23 10.53
CA MET A 94 7.37 -2.52 9.34
C MET A 94 6.58 -2.97 8.11
N ALA A 95 6.54 -4.28 7.87
CA ALA A 95 5.87 -4.87 6.72
C ALA A 95 5.47 -6.31 7.03
N PHE A 96 4.37 -6.76 6.43
CA PHE A 96 3.94 -8.15 6.49
C PHE A 96 3.72 -8.67 5.06
N VAL A 97 4.35 -9.79 4.73
CA VAL A 97 4.23 -10.47 3.43
C VAL A 97 3.60 -11.82 3.67
N CYS A 98 2.43 -12.07 3.06
CA CYS A 98 1.72 -13.33 3.18
C CYS A 98 1.60 -14.02 1.83
N THR A 99 2.05 -15.28 1.77
CA THR A 99 1.93 -16.19 0.62
C THR A 99 0.92 -17.31 0.87
N ALA A 100 0.32 -17.36 2.06
CA ALA A 100 -0.54 -18.43 2.54
C ALA A 100 -1.99 -18.40 2.02
N MET A 101 -2.31 -17.56 1.03
CA MET A 101 -3.67 -17.49 0.50
C MET A 101 -4.11 -18.88 0.00
N PRO A 102 -5.24 -19.41 0.50
CA PRO A 102 -5.82 -20.65 0.01
C PRO A 102 -5.95 -20.64 -1.51
N LYS A 103 -5.61 -21.77 -2.14
CA LYS A 103 -5.55 -21.86 -3.60
C LYS A 103 -6.90 -21.60 -4.25
N ASP A 104 -7.97 -22.09 -3.66
CA ASP A 104 -9.35 -21.84 -4.05
C ASP A 104 -9.69 -20.34 -4.04
N LEU A 105 -9.34 -19.61 -2.97
CA LEU A 105 -9.53 -18.15 -2.94
C LEU A 105 -8.70 -17.46 -4.02
N LYS A 106 -7.45 -17.86 -4.20
CA LYS A 106 -6.56 -17.29 -5.22
C LYS A 106 -7.08 -17.52 -6.64
N ASP A 107 -7.55 -18.73 -6.94
CA ASP A 107 -8.09 -19.12 -8.23
C ASP A 107 -9.44 -18.41 -8.52
N LEU A 108 -10.18 -18.02 -7.47
CA LEU A 108 -11.44 -17.26 -7.56
C LEU A 108 -11.27 -15.75 -7.71
N LEU A 109 -10.10 -15.16 -7.41
CA LEU A 109 -9.91 -13.71 -7.44
C LEU A 109 -10.25 -13.09 -8.81
N TYR A 110 -9.64 -13.60 -9.87
CA TYR A 110 -9.82 -13.06 -11.22
C TYR A 110 -11.23 -13.30 -11.78
N PRO A 111 -11.79 -14.53 -11.71
CA PRO A 111 -13.18 -14.76 -12.12
C PRO A 111 -14.19 -13.89 -11.35
N SER A 112 -13.99 -13.71 -10.04
CA SER A 112 -14.87 -12.87 -9.20
C SER A 112 -14.81 -11.40 -9.61
N LEU A 113 -13.63 -10.89 -9.93
CA LEU A 113 -13.46 -9.53 -10.47
C LEU A 113 -14.21 -9.36 -11.80
N VAL A 114 -14.00 -10.28 -12.73
CA VAL A 114 -14.65 -10.25 -14.06
C VAL A 114 -16.16 -10.34 -13.95
N ALA A 115 -16.68 -11.17 -13.03
CA ALA A 115 -18.11 -11.30 -12.77
C ALA A 115 -18.72 -10.00 -12.21
N CYS A 116 -17.99 -9.25 -11.38
CA CYS A 116 -18.47 -7.96 -10.87
C CYS A 116 -18.64 -6.91 -11.98
N LEU A 117 -17.78 -6.98 -13.00
CA LEU A 117 -17.71 -6.03 -14.11
C LEU A 117 -18.56 -6.46 -15.32
N ASP A 118 -19.42 -7.46 -15.16
CA ASP A 118 -20.32 -7.96 -16.21
C ASP A 118 -19.57 -8.45 -17.48
N GLY A 119 -18.29 -8.85 -17.35
CA GLY A 119 -17.48 -9.44 -18.41
C GLY A 119 -16.07 -8.83 -18.58
N PRO A 120 -15.14 -9.54 -19.24
CA PRO A 120 -13.76 -9.07 -19.46
C PRO A 120 -13.70 -7.91 -20.46
N ASP A 121 -14.77 -7.73 -21.23
CA ASP A 121 -14.85 -6.72 -22.26
C ASP A 121 -14.72 -5.30 -21.68
N LEU A 122 -15.11 -5.07 -20.42
CA LEU A 122 -15.02 -3.78 -19.74
C LEU A 122 -13.56 -3.28 -19.57
N PHE A 123 -12.60 -4.18 -19.40
CA PHE A 123 -11.16 -3.89 -19.44
C PHE A 123 -10.62 -3.68 -20.86
N SER A 124 -11.44 -3.98 -21.87
CA SER A 124 -11.09 -4.02 -23.30
C SER A 124 -11.83 -2.96 -24.12
N ILE A 125 -12.73 -2.17 -23.52
CA ILE A 125 -13.53 -1.17 -24.23
C ILE A 125 -12.60 -0.02 -24.68
N ARG A 126 -12.17 -0.09 -25.94
CA ARG A 126 -11.87 1.09 -26.75
C ARG A 126 -13.12 1.43 -27.54
N LEU A 127 -14.00 2.29 -27.03
CA LEU A 127 -15.13 2.77 -27.84
C LEU A 127 -14.57 3.53 -29.05
N PRO A 128 -14.77 3.14 -30.31
CA PRO A 128 -14.35 4.00 -31.41
C PRO A 128 -15.32 5.19 -31.46
N SER A 129 -14.87 6.40 -31.10
CA SER A 129 -15.60 7.62 -31.47
C SER A 129 -14.96 8.20 -32.73
N PRO A 130 -15.69 8.32 -33.85
CA PRO A 130 -15.14 8.87 -35.10
C PRO A 130 -14.84 10.38 -35.05
N ALA A 131 -14.95 11.02 -33.88
CA ALA A 131 -14.78 12.47 -33.71
C ALA A 131 -13.71 12.91 -32.69
N ASN A 132 -13.04 11.99 -31.97
CA ASN A 132 -11.96 12.32 -31.04
C ASN A 132 -10.80 11.32 -31.20
N GLU A 133 -9.59 11.81 -31.43
CA GLU A 133 -8.37 11.00 -31.61
C GLU A 133 -8.01 10.13 -30.39
N ASN A 134 -8.67 10.31 -29.26
CA ASN A 134 -8.61 9.40 -28.12
C ASN A 134 -10.02 9.15 -27.59
N PRO A 135 -10.58 7.94 -27.76
CA PRO A 135 -11.83 7.64 -27.10
C PRO A 135 -11.66 7.60 -25.58
N PRO A 136 -12.68 7.98 -24.80
CA PRO A 136 -12.63 7.85 -23.35
C PRO A 136 -12.46 6.36 -23.02
N GLN A 137 -11.31 6.01 -22.45
CA GLN A 137 -11.11 4.71 -21.83
C GLN A 137 -12.11 4.63 -20.66
N PRO A 138 -12.90 3.56 -20.52
CA PRO A 138 -13.68 3.36 -19.32
C PRO A 138 -12.69 3.04 -18.21
N PHE A 139 -12.32 4.09 -17.48
CA PHE A 139 -11.57 4.07 -16.24
C PHE A 139 -10.16 3.46 -16.37
N ASP A 140 -9.14 4.32 -16.38
CA ASP A 140 -7.76 3.88 -16.13
C ASP A 140 -7.62 3.30 -14.71
N CYS A 141 -8.50 3.70 -13.78
CA CYS A 141 -8.60 3.23 -12.41
C CYS A 141 -9.99 3.57 -11.80
N LEU A 142 -10.55 2.67 -10.99
CA LEU A 142 -11.71 2.94 -10.13
C LEU A 142 -11.27 2.91 -8.67
N HIS A 143 -11.61 3.96 -7.90
CA HIS A 143 -11.22 4.06 -6.51
C HIS A 143 -12.38 3.69 -5.58
N PHE A 144 -12.37 2.47 -5.06
CA PHE A 144 -13.35 2.01 -4.06
C PHE A 144 -12.80 2.17 -2.64
N SER A 145 -12.53 3.41 -2.22
CA SER A 145 -11.91 3.69 -0.92
C SER A 145 -12.53 4.87 -0.19
N TRP A 146 -12.37 4.83 1.14
CA TRP A 146 -12.49 6.00 1.98
C TRP A 146 -11.17 6.74 1.96
N TYR A 147 -11.19 7.98 1.49
CA TYR A 147 -9.98 8.79 1.37
C TYR A 147 -9.93 9.82 2.49
N ASN A 148 -8.76 9.94 3.12
CA ASN A 148 -8.48 10.99 4.10
C ASN A 148 -7.22 11.76 3.71
N ARG A 149 -7.42 12.83 2.93
CA ARG A 149 -6.35 13.69 2.40
C ARG A 149 -5.52 14.37 3.49
N TYR A 150 -6.10 14.59 4.65
CA TYR A 150 -5.55 15.43 5.71
C TYR A 150 -5.31 14.65 6.99
N THR A 151 -5.14 13.32 6.90
CA THR A 151 -4.74 12.50 8.04
C THR A 151 -3.42 13.05 8.59
N THR A 152 -3.43 13.53 9.83
CA THR A 152 -2.22 13.91 10.55
C THR A 152 -1.58 12.65 11.13
N LYS A 153 -0.24 12.61 11.18
CA LYS A 153 0.46 11.56 11.94
C LYS A 153 -0.01 11.64 13.39
N GLY A 154 -0.57 10.55 13.92
CA GLY A 154 -1.05 10.46 15.31
C GLY A 154 0.08 10.28 16.34
N ASN A 155 1.33 10.47 15.94
CA ASN A 155 2.47 10.38 16.84
C ASN A 155 2.34 11.45 17.93
N ASP A 156 2.57 11.08 19.17
CA ASP A 156 2.48 11.94 20.35
C ASP A 156 1.09 12.56 20.60
N ALA A 157 0.05 12.05 19.93
CA ALA A 157 -1.33 12.43 20.24
C ALA A 157 -1.68 11.95 21.67
N PRO A 158 -2.28 12.80 22.52
CA PRO A 158 -2.73 12.40 23.85
C PRO A 158 -3.69 11.20 23.75
N SER A 159 -3.49 10.19 24.59
CA SER A 159 -4.32 8.97 24.61
C SER A 159 -5.65 9.16 25.35
N ASP A 160 -5.78 10.25 26.08
CA ASP A 160 -6.92 10.59 26.94
C ASP A 160 -7.80 11.72 26.36
N VAL A 161 -7.41 12.29 25.21
CA VAL A 161 -8.15 13.37 24.54
C VAL A 161 -8.77 12.86 23.26
N HIS A 162 -10.06 13.12 23.08
CA HIS A 162 -10.74 12.75 21.85
C HIS A 162 -10.15 13.52 20.65
N PRO A 163 -9.88 12.89 19.49
CA PRO A 163 -9.24 13.57 18.35
C PRO A 163 -9.91 14.86 17.89
N TYR A 164 -11.24 14.95 18.02
CA TYR A 164 -12.02 16.16 17.74
C TYR A 164 -11.65 17.37 18.62
N GLU A 165 -11.12 17.10 19.82
CA GLU A 165 -10.75 18.13 20.80
C GLU A 165 -9.29 18.58 20.65
N LEU A 166 -8.51 17.92 19.78
CA LEU A 166 -7.11 18.27 19.55
C LEU A 166 -6.99 19.61 18.81
N ARG A 167 -6.18 20.50 19.39
CA ARG A 167 -5.89 21.83 18.85
C ARG A 167 -4.38 22.01 18.67
N LEU A 168 -3.99 22.52 17.50
CA LEU A 168 -2.61 22.93 17.26
C LEU A 168 -2.40 24.35 17.81
N GLY A 169 -2.06 24.46 19.09
CA GLY A 169 -1.90 25.74 19.77
C GLY A 169 -3.20 26.57 19.80
N ASN A 170 -3.11 27.85 19.43
CA ASN A 170 -4.26 28.76 19.39
C ASN A 170 -5.04 28.73 18.06
N SER A 171 -4.68 27.85 17.13
CA SER A 171 -5.31 27.77 15.81
C SER A 171 -6.48 26.79 15.80
N ARG A 172 -7.51 27.10 15.03
CA ARG A 172 -8.66 26.21 14.81
C ARG A 172 -8.22 25.03 13.93
N THR A 173 -8.30 23.81 14.46
CA THR A 173 -8.15 22.59 13.66
C THR A 173 -9.40 22.39 12.80
N ASN A 174 -9.25 22.27 11.48
CA ASN A 174 -10.37 21.97 10.60
C ASN A 174 -10.65 20.47 10.58
N VAL A 175 -11.29 19.98 11.64
CA VAL A 175 -11.56 18.55 11.83
C VAL A 175 -12.37 17.95 10.66
N TRP A 176 -13.22 18.74 10.01
CA TRP A 176 -13.99 18.31 8.84
C TRP A 176 -13.13 17.93 7.63
N GLN A 177 -11.97 18.55 7.47
CA GLN A 177 -11.01 18.15 6.43
C GLN A 177 -10.31 16.84 6.80
N MET A 178 -10.24 16.49 8.07
CA MET A 178 -9.60 15.26 8.56
C MET A 178 -10.55 14.05 8.61
N LEU A 179 -11.82 14.22 8.23
CA LEU A 179 -12.76 13.11 8.14
C LEU A 179 -12.54 12.35 6.83
N PRO A 180 -12.44 11.01 6.87
CA PRO A 180 -12.51 10.22 5.65
C PRO A 180 -13.80 10.50 4.91
N TYR A 181 -13.71 10.69 3.60
CA TYR A 181 -14.87 10.79 2.73
C TYR A 181 -14.86 9.67 1.70
N THR A 182 -16.06 9.20 1.37
CA THR A 182 -16.29 8.22 0.32
C THR A 182 -15.83 8.78 -1.02
N SER A 183 -15.16 7.97 -1.84
CA SER A 183 -14.82 8.38 -3.20
C SER A 183 -16.06 8.71 -4.04
N SER A 184 -15.90 9.56 -5.05
CA SER A 184 -16.95 9.81 -6.04
C SER A 184 -17.39 8.52 -6.72
N ASP A 185 -16.43 7.64 -7.03
CA ASP A 185 -16.68 6.39 -7.75
C ASP A 185 -17.55 5.43 -6.93
N MET A 186 -17.37 5.37 -5.60
CA MET A 186 -18.24 4.58 -4.73
C MET A 186 -19.67 5.14 -4.70
N ALA A 187 -19.83 6.47 -4.74
CA ALA A 187 -21.14 7.10 -4.76
C ALA A 187 -21.85 6.91 -6.11
N GLU A 188 -21.10 6.99 -7.21
CA GLU A 188 -21.59 6.86 -8.58
C GLU A 188 -21.87 5.40 -8.96
N TYR A 189 -20.97 4.49 -8.59
CA TYR A 189 -20.98 3.07 -8.95
C TYR A 189 -21.28 2.17 -7.74
N GLY A 190 -22.18 2.60 -6.85
CA GLY A 190 -22.47 1.89 -5.61
C GLY A 190 -22.85 0.41 -5.80
N GLN A 191 -23.62 0.07 -6.84
CA GLN A 191 -23.96 -1.32 -7.14
C GLN A 191 -22.75 -2.17 -7.53
N LEU A 192 -21.80 -1.60 -8.29
CA LEU A 192 -20.55 -2.29 -8.62
C LEU A 192 -19.69 -2.47 -7.37
N PHE A 193 -19.62 -1.47 -6.51
CA PHE A 193 -18.96 -1.57 -5.22
C PHE A 193 -19.55 -2.70 -4.36
N ASP A 194 -20.88 -2.77 -4.23
CA ASP A 194 -21.55 -3.81 -3.45
C ASP A 194 -21.24 -5.22 -4.00
N ARG A 195 -21.23 -5.37 -5.33
CA ARG A 195 -20.84 -6.64 -5.99
C ARG A 195 -19.39 -7.01 -5.67
N LEU A 196 -18.47 -6.04 -5.72
CA LEU A 196 -17.06 -6.27 -5.37
C LEU A 196 -16.92 -6.69 -3.90
N VAL A 197 -17.61 -6.00 -2.98
CA VAL A 197 -17.60 -6.35 -1.55
C VAL A 197 -18.12 -7.78 -1.34
N GLN A 198 -19.22 -8.14 -2.01
CA GLN A 198 -19.80 -9.47 -1.92
C GLN A 198 -18.88 -10.54 -2.52
N ALA A 199 -18.33 -10.29 -3.70
CA ALA A 199 -17.51 -11.26 -4.43
C ALA A 199 -16.16 -11.52 -3.74
N PHE A 200 -15.60 -10.52 -3.06
CA PHE A 200 -14.35 -10.65 -2.30
C PHE A 200 -14.55 -10.85 -0.81
N GLN A 201 -15.78 -11.12 -0.34
CA GLN A 201 -16.09 -11.28 1.08
C GLN A 201 -15.19 -12.34 1.75
N ASP A 202 -15.05 -13.51 1.14
CA ASP A 202 -14.24 -14.60 1.68
C ASP A 202 -12.75 -14.25 1.73
N VAL A 203 -12.27 -13.45 0.76
CA VAL A 203 -10.90 -12.93 0.75
C VAL A 203 -10.69 -11.96 1.89
N PHE A 204 -11.63 -11.05 2.15
CA PHE A 204 -11.55 -10.11 3.26
C PHE A 204 -11.62 -10.81 4.62
N LEU A 205 -12.51 -11.80 4.78
CA LEU A 205 -12.58 -12.64 5.98
C LEU A 205 -11.29 -13.41 6.21
N TRP A 206 -10.71 -13.96 5.14
CA TRP A 206 -9.41 -14.62 5.20
C TRP A 206 -8.30 -13.67 5.63
N ILE A 207 -8.19 -12.47 5.03
CA ILE A 207 -7.20 -11.46 5.43
C ILE A 207 -7.34 -11.13 6.93
N GLY A 208 -8.56 -10.90 7.40
CA GLY A 208 -8.84 -10.60 8.81
C GLY A 208 -8.56 -11.75 9.77
N SER A 209 -8.39 -12.98 9.27
CA SER A 209 -7.99 -14.15 10.07
C SER A 209 -6.47 -14.36 10.11
N VAL A 210 -5.72 -13.71 9.23
CA VAL A 210 -4.27 -13.88 9.05
C VAL A 210 -3.46 -12.73 9.66
N VAL A 211 -4.07 -11.55 9.76
CA VAL A 211 -3.48 -10.32 10.35
C VAL A 211 -3.81 -10.21 11.83
#